data_AF-A0A4Q5S8B2-F1
#
_entry.id   AF-A0A4Q5S8B2-F1
#
_cell.length_a   1.000
_cell.length_b   1.000
_cell.length_c   1.000
_cell.angle_alpha   90.00
_cell.angle_beta   90.00
_cell.angle_gamma   90.00
#
_symmetry.space_group_name_H-M   'P 1'
#
loop_
_entity.id
_entity.type
_entity.pdbx_description
1 polymer ?
#
loop_
_entity_poly.entity_id
_entity_poly.type
_entity_poly.pdbx_seq_one_letter_code
_entity_poly.pdbx_strand_id
1 'polypeptide(L)'
;MFAVREIIKDILYATELSDGEDAFTQCFIQWEDPSFIRTHLQSQSALREYYHVSIGEATRLILQESKQLFLKFHKIVSGELPIGTLDNMFIPLHANDDFTLQRVPAKAYGISKAKSFLRLYAIRFSDGCYLIIGGYIKLHKTMQQSHEGIQILRDFKIWSDYLNKKGIDGAFELVTLISEKYNYAREITCKRIVQEQ
;
A
#
# COMPACT_ATOMS: atom_id res chain seq x y z
N MET A 1 13.18 -11.02 2.71
CA MET A 1 12.97 -11.63 1.38
C MET A 1 11.93 -10.78 0.67
N PHE A 2 12.19 -10.33 -0.55
CA PHE A 2 11.21 -9.55 -1.32
C PHE A 2 10.12 -10.49 -1.81
N ALA A 3 8.87 -10.11 -1.57
CA ALA A 3 7.72 -10.91 -1.90
C ALA A 3 6.52 -10.00 -2.11
N VAL A 4 5.67 -10.35 -3.06
CA VAL A 4 4.48 -9.56 -3.40
C VAL A 4 3.29 -10.49 -3.59
N ARG A 5 2.12 -10.00 -3.24
CA ARG A 5 0.82 -10.62 -3.46
C ARG A 5 0.08 -9.87 -4.55
N GLU A 6 -0.57 -10.62 -5.43
CA GLU A 6 -1.48 -10.06 -6.42
C GLU A 6 -2.83 -9.76 -5.76
N ILE A 7 -3.29 -8.50 -5.87
CA ILE A 7 -4.57 -8.01 -5.32
C ILE A 7 -5.60 -7.89 -6.43
N ILE A 8 -5.21 -7.25 -7.54
CA ILE A 8 -5.97 -7.21 -8.78
C ILE A 8 -5.03 -7.71 -9.87
N LYS A 9 -5.47 -8.77 -10.56
CA LYS A 9 -4.65 -9.46 -11.55
C LYS A 9 -4.02 -8.48 -12.56
N ASP A 10 -2.71 -8.60 -12.76
CA ASP A 10 -1.92 -7.81 -13.71
C ASP A 10 -1.86 -6.29 -13.44
N ILE A 11 -2.44 -5.80 -12.33
CA ILE A 11 -2.75 -4.37 -12.15
C ILE A 11 -2.33 -3.86 -10.77
N LEU A 12 -2.74 -4.55 -9.71
CA LEU A 12 -2.50 -4.10 -8.34
C LEU A 12 -1.86 -5.21 -7.55
N TYR A 13 -0.70 -4.92 -7.00
CA TYR A 13 0.09 -5.80 -6.17
C TYR A 13 0.30 -5.16 -4.80
N ALA A 14 0.64 -5.96 -3.80
CA ALA A 14 1.05 -5.47 -2.49
C ALA A 14 2.27 -6.24 -2.00
N THR A 15 3.16 -5.57 -1.28
CA THR A 15 4.33 -6.22 -0.68
C THR A 15 3.89 -7.14 0.46
N GLU A 16 4.43 -8.35 0.54
CA GLU A 16 4.18 -9.22 1.70
C GLU A 16 5.00 -8.73 2.91
N LEU A 17 4.37 -8.79 4.07
CA LEU A 17 4.93 -8.45 5.37
C LEU A 17 5.48 -9.71 6.06
N SER A 18 6.22 -9.51 7.15
CA SER A 18 6.89 -10.61 7.86
C SER A 18 5.94 -11.60 8.51
N ASP A 19 4.71 -11.19 8.80
CA ASP A 19 3.64 -12.01 9.39
C ASP A 19 2.84 -12.80 8.34
N GLY A 20 3.17 -12.65 7.04
CA GLY A 20 2.52 -13.35 5.93
C GLY A 20 1.31 -12.63 5.34
N GLU A 21 0.88 -11.53 5.95
CA GLU A 21 -0.12 -10.63 5.36
C GLU A 21 0.50 -9.75 4.28
N ASP A 22 -0.34 -9.14 3.44
CA ASP A 22 0.11 -8.14 2.48
C ASP A 22 -0.17 -6.71 2.96
N ALA A 23 0.64 -5.77 2.48
CA ALA A 23 0.58 -4.38 2.89
C ALA A 23 -0.77 -3.68 2.59
N PHE A 24 -1.52 -4.15 1.58
CA PHE A 24 -2.85 -3.61 1.28
C PHE A 24 -3.86 -4.11 2.32
N THR A 25 -3.94 -5.42 2.52
CA THR A 25 -4.85 -6.06 3.49
C THR A 25 -4.61 -5.55 4.90
N GLN A 26 -3.34 -5.45 5.32
CA GLN A 26 -2.97 -4.96 6.65
C GLN A 26 -3.44 -3.53 6.90
N CYS A 27 -3.40 -2.66 5.88
CA CYS A 27 -3.92 -1.29 6.02
C CYS A 27 -5.41 -1.28 6.33
N PHE A 28 -6.22 -2.04 5.59
CA PHE A 28 -7.67 -2.06 5.80
C PHE A 28 -8.07 -2.73 7.11
N ILE A 29 -7.38 -3.80 7.54
CA ILE A 29 -7.59 -4.39 8.87
C ILE A 29 -7.43 -3.31 9.96
N GLN A 30 -6.34 -2.53 9.89
CA GLN A 30 -6.06 -1.48 10.87
C GLN A 30 -7.05 -0.30 10.76
N TRP A 31 -7.41 0.11 9.55
CA TRP A 31 -8.30 1.25 9.32
C TRP A 31 -9.79 0.93 9.53
N GLU A 32 -10.14 -0.34 9.71
CA GLU A 32 -11.48 -0.80 10.09
C GLU A 32 -11.61 -1.12 11.58
N ASP A 33 -10.52 -1.17 12.36
CA ASP A 33 -10.55 -1.37 13.82
C ASP A 33 -10.61 -0.03 14.58
N PRO A 34 -11.76 0.32 15.21
CA PRO A 34 -11.88 1.54 16.01
C PRO A 34 -10.92 1.59 17.20
N SER A 35 -10.53 0.44 17.75
CA SER A 35 -9.64 0.34 18.92
C SER A 35 -8.21 0.68 18.53
N PHE A 36 -7.72 0.09 17.45
CA PHE A 36 -6.45 0.48 16.83
C PHE A 36 -6.42 1.98 16.52
N ILE A 37 -7.44 2.50 15.84
CA ILE A 37 -7.48 3.92 15.45
C ILE A 37 -7.42 4.82 16.69
N ARG A 38 -8.27 4.58 17.69
CA ARG A 38 -8.28 5.41 18.90
C ARG A 38 -6.93 5.38 19.62
N THR A 39 -6.31 4.20 19.73
CA THR A 39 -4.99 4.05 20.35
C THR A 39 -3.92 4.82 19.57
N HIS A 40 -3.92 4.70 18.24
CA HIS A 40 -3.00 5.43 17.37
C HIS A 40 -3.18 6.96 17.45
N LEU A 41 -4.41 7.44 17.65
CA LEU A 41 -4.71 8.87 17.79
C LEU A 41 -4.38 9.42 19.19
N GLN A 42 -4.49 8.62 20.25
CA GLN A 42 -4.30 9.05 21.63
C GLN A 42 -2.87 9.54 21.92
N SER A 43 -1.87 8.98 21.24
CA SER A 43 -0.46 9.33 21.43
C SER A 43 -0.03 10.59 20.67
N GLN A 44 -0.96 11.28 19.97
CA GLN A 44 -0.61 12.25 18.93
C GLN A 44 -1.21 13.64 19.19
N SER A 45 -0.41 14.56 19.73
CA SER A 45 -0.83 15.97 19.94
C SER A 45 -1.21 16.67 18.63
N ALA A 46 -0.61 16.22 17.52
CA ALA A 46 -0.85 16.69 16.16
C ALA A 46 -2.33 16.67 15.73
N LEU A 47 -3.15 15.77 16.29
CA LEU A 47 -4.58 15.73 15.98
C LEU A 47 -5.28 17.03 16.39
N ARG A 48 -4.97 17.56 17.57
CA ARG A 48 -5.56 18.82 18.08
C ARG A 48 -4.92 20.04 17.42
N GLU A 49 -3.61 20.00 17.23
CA GLU A 49 -2.83 21.14 16.74
C GLU A 49 -3.02 21.40 15.24
N TYR A 50 -3.19 20.35 14.44
CA TYR A 50 -3.26 20.46 12.97
C TYR A 50 -4.65 20.24 12.40
N TYR A 51 -5.41 19.25 12.92
CA TYR A 51 -6.74 18.91 12.39
C TYR A 51 -7.89 19.56 13.16
N HIS A 52 -7.66 20.02 14.39
CA HIS A 52 -8.67 20.66 15.24
C HIS A 52 -9.96 19.83 15.43
N VAL A 53 -9.82 18.50 15.50
CA VAL A 53 -10.94 17.57 15.73
C VAL A 53 -10.72 16.74 17.00
N SER A 54 -11.81 16.23 17.57
CA SER A 54 -11.73 15.27 18.68
C SER A 54 -11.27 13.90 18.18
N ILE A 55 -10.74 13.06 19.08
CA ILE A 55 -10.39 11.67 18.76
C ILE A 55 -11.62 10.92 18.25
N GLY A 56 -12.78 11.08 18.90
CA GLY A 56 -14.02 10.40 18.49
C GLY A 56 -14.45 10.79 17.08
N GLU A 57 -14.35 12.07 16.74
CA GLU A 57 -14.69 12.54 15.38
C GLU A 57 -13.68 12.05 14.35
N ALA A 58 -12.38 12.12 14.65
CA ALA A 58 -11.34 11.60 13.77
C ALA A 58 -11.49 10.09 13.52
N THR A 59 -11.78 9.30 14.56
CA THR A 59 -12.07 7.86 14.42
C THR A 59 -13.23 7.62 13.48
N ARG A 60 -14.34 8.35 13.65
CA ARG A 60 -15.52 8.24 12.78
C ARG A 60 -15.18 8.57 11.32
N LEU A 61 -14.42 9.63 11.09
CA LEU A 61 -13.98 10.05 9.76
C LEU A 61 -13.04 9.02 9.12
N ILE A 62 -12.07 8.49 9.86
CA ILE A 62 -11.14 7.45 9.37
C ILE A 62 -11.90 6.19 8.97
N LEU A 63 -12.84 5.70 9.78
CA LEU A 63 -13.67 4.54 9.43
C LEU A 63 -14.49 4.78 8.16
N GLN A 64 -15.07 5.98 8.03
CA GLN A 64 -15.82 6.37 6.84
C GLN A 64 -14.91 6.46 5.60
N GLU A 65 -13.70 7.01 5.75
CA GLU A 65 -12.69 7.05 4.69
C GLU A 65 -12.25 5.66 4.25
N SER A 66 -11.97 4.77 5.21
CA SER A 66 -11.55 3.40 4.96
C SER A 66 -12.59 2.67 4.13
N LYS A 67 -13.85 2.68 4.59
CA LYS A 67 -14.97 2.04 3.89
C LYS A 67 -15.14 2.56 2.46
N GLN A 68 -15.06 3.87 2.25
CA GLN A 68 -15.20 4.44 0.90
C GLN A 68 -14.03 4.08 -0.01
N LEU A 69 -12.80 4.08 0.51
CA LEU A 69 -11.63 3.70 -0.25
C LEU A 69 -11.66 2.22 -0.62
N PHE A 70 -12.00 1.35 0.33
CA PHE A 70 -12.17 -0.09 0.11
C PHE A 70 -13.24 -0.37 -0.94
N LEU A 71 -14.41 0.29 -0.84
CA LEU A 71 -15.48 0.15 -1.82
C LEU A 71 -15.05 0.56 -3.24
N LYS A 72 -14.19 1.57 -3.40
CA LYS A 72 -13.64 1.93 -4.72
C LYS A 72 -12.78 0.81 -5.29
N PHE A 73 -11.88 0.23 -4.49
CA PHE A 73 -11.09 -0.92 -4.93
C PHE A 73 -11.96 -2.13 -5.27
N HIS A 74 -12.95 -2.45 -4.42
CA HIS A 74 -13.91 -3.52 -4.67
C HIS A 74 -14.67 -3.33 -5.99
N LYS A 75 -15.10 -2.10 -6.29
CA LYS A 75 -15.78 -1.78 -7.56
C LYS A 75 -14.88 -1.97 -8.78
N ILE A 76 -13.57 -1.73 -8.65
CA ILE A 76 -12.62 -2.01 -9.73
C ILE A 76 -12.46 -3.51 -9.90
N VAL A 77 -12.29 -4.26 -8.80
CA VAL A 77 -12.14 -5.74 -8.81
C VAL A 77 -13.37 -6.42 -9.42
N SER A 78 -14.57 -5.95 -9.07
CA SER A 78 -15.84 -6.51 -9.54
C SER A 78 -16.21 -6.07 -10.97
N GLY A 79 -15.44 -5.17 -11.58
CA GLY A 79 -15.69 -4.65 -12.92
C GLY A 79 -16.78 -3.58 -13.00
N GLU A 80 -17.31 -3.10 -11.86
CA GLU A 80 -18.24 -1.96 -11.81
C GLU A 80 -17.56 -0.63 -12.21
N LEU A 81 -16.24 -0.52 -11.96
CA LEU A 81 -15.42 0.61 -12.38
C LEU A 81 -14.29 0.13 -13.29
N PRO A 82 -13.93 0.91 -14.33
CA PRO A 82 -12.84 0.56 -15.23
C PRO A 82 -11.50 0.57 -14.49
N ILE A 83 -10.59 -0.31 -14.92
CA ILE A 83 -9.25 -0.47 -14.33
C ILE A 83 -8.47 0.85 -14.28
N GLY A 84 -8.57 1.67 -15.33
CA GLY A 84 -7.95 3.01 -15.39
C GLY A 84 -8.45 4.00 -14.32
N THR A 85 -9.44 3.62 -13.50
CA THR A 85 -9.82 4.38 -12.31
C THR A 85 -8.66 4.45 -11.31
N LEU A 86 -7.76 3.47 -11.28
CA LEU A 86 -6.58 3.51 -10.40
C LEU A 86 -5.66 4.70 -10.68
N ASP A 87 -5.46 5.07 -11.95
CA ASP A 87 -4.65 6.25 -12.32
C ASP A 87 -5.26 7.56 -11.80
N ASN A 88 -6.58 7.59 -11.55
CA ASN A 88 -7.26 8.72 -10.94
C ASN A 88 -7.21 8.67 -9.40
N MET A 89 -7.02 7.49 -8.81
CA MET A 89 -6.94 7.29 -7.36
C MET A 89 -5.55 7.62 -6.83
N PHE A 90 -4.50 7.22 -7.56
CA PHE A 90 -3.12 7.47 -7.18
C PHE A 90 -2.61 8.76 -7.82
N ILE A 91 -1.92 9.57 -7.02
CA ILE A 91 -1.17 10.74 -7.53
C ILE A 91 0.30 10.62 -7.15
N PRO A 92 1.21 11.27 -7.89
CA PRO A 92 2.61 11.32 -7.51
C PRO A 92 2.82 11.83 -6.08
N LEU A 93 3.77 11.23 -5.38
CA LEU A 93 4.10 11.57 -4.00
C LEU A 93 4.70 12.97 -3.93
N HIS A 94 5.65 13.27 -4.82
CA HIS A 94 6.33 14.56 -4.95
C HIS A 94 5.71 15.39 -6.06
N ALA A 95 5.65 16.72 -5.85
CA ALA A 95 4.96 17.63 -6.77
C ALA A 95 5.65 17.77 -8.14
N ASN A 96 6.95 17.47 -8.21
CA ASN A 96 7.74 17.55 -9.44
C ASN A 96 7.81 16.22 -10.18
N ASP A 97 7.24 15.16 -9.61
CA ASP A 97 7.16 13.88 -10.29
C ASP A 97 5.90 13.88 -11.16
N ASP A 98 6.02 13.32 -12.35
CA ASP A 98 4.88 12.94 -13.15
C ASP A 98 4.96 11.45 -13.49
N PHE A 99 3.84 10.90 -13.95
CA PHE A 99 3.73 9.50 -14.34
C PHE A 99 4.37 9.19 -15.70
N THR A 100 5.08 10.13 -16.32
CA THR A 100 5.96 9.83 -17.47
C THR A 100 7.28 9.19 -17.02
N LEU A 101 7.64 9.37 -15.75
CA LEU A 101 8.76 8.67 -15.11
C LEU A 101 8.36 7.24 -14.72
N GLN A 102 9.31 6.32 -14.82
CA GLN A 102 9.16 4.97 -14.26
C GLN A 102 9.37 4.99 -12.75
N ARG A 103 8.69 4.07 -12.03
CA ARG A 103 8.88 3.82 -10.59
C ARG A 103 8.56 5.03 -9.71
N VAL A 104 7.48 5.72 -10.04
CA VAL A 104 7.05 6.92 -9.33
C VAL A 104 6.38 6.52 -8.02
N PRO A 105 6.89 6.97 -6.86
CA PRO A 105 6.17 6.85 -5.61
C PRO A 105 4.85 7.61 -5.72
N ALA A 106 3.76 6.95 -5.36
CA ALA A 106 2.41 7.45 -5.50
C ALA A 106 1.63 7.28 -4.19
N LYS A 107 0.57 8.07 -4.04
CA LYS A 107 -0.33 8.02 -2.89
C LYS A 107 -1.80 8.13 -3.31
N ALA A 108 -2.66 7.38 -2.65
CA ALA A 108 -4.10 7.51 -2.73
C ALA A 108 -4.66 8.03 -1.40
N TYR A 109 -5.79 8.71 -1.47
CA TYR A 109 -6.49 9.32 -0.34
C TYR A 109 -7.82 8.60 -0.10
N GLY A 110 -8.34 8.64 1.13
CA GLY A 110 -9.64 8.07 1.46
C GLY A 110 -10.81 8.76 0.74
N ILE A 111 -11.17 9.96 1.21
CA ILE A 111 -12.32 10.73 0.68
C ILE A 111 -11.89 11.89 -0.20
N SER A 112 -10.98 12.75 0.27
CA SER A 112 -10.56 13.96 -0.47
C SER A 112 -9.13 14.37 -0.17
N LYS A 113 -8.46 15.02 -1.14
CA LYS A 113 -7.06 15.46 -1.01
C LYS A 113 -6.85 16.47 0.13
N ALA A 114 -7.85 17.31 0.43
CA ALA A 114 -7.70 18.44 1.36
C ALA A 114 -7.89 18.08 2.84
N LYS A 115 -8.62 16.99 3.16
CA LYS A 115 -8.98 16.65 4.55
C LYS A 115 -8.85 15.17 4.89
N SER A 116 -8.24 14.35 4.03
CA SER A 116 -8.13 12.92 4.29
C SER A 116 -7.05 12.57 5.30
N PHE A 117 -7.42 11.72 6.25
CA PHE A 117 -6.53 11.08 7.20
C PHE A 117 -5.75 9.95 6.55
N LEU A 118 -6.41 9.14 5.72
CA LEU A 118 -5.82 7.94 5.16
C LEU A 118 -4.92 8.23 3.97
N ARG A 119 -3.75 7.60 3.95
CA ARG A 119 -2.87 7.57 2.78
C ARG A 119 -2.40 6.16 2.53
N LEU A 120 -2.72 5.66 1.34
CA LEU A 120 -2.20 4.40 0.82
C LEU A 120 -1.08 4.72 -0.17
N TYR A 121 0.07 4.08 -0.03
CA TYR A 121 1.29 4.38 -0.75
C TYR A 121 1.66 3.23 -1.69
N ALA A 122 2.06 3.58 -2.91
CA ALA A 122 2.35 2.61 -3.95
C ALA A 122 3.49 3.08 -4.85
N ILE A 123 4.19 2.16 -5.51
CA ILE A 123 5.08 2.47 -6.64
C ILE A 123 4.29 2.23 -7.92
N ARG A 124 4.19 3.23 -8.79
CA ARG A 124 3.74 3.03 -10.17
C ARG A 124 4.93 2.58 -11.00
N PHE A 125 4.95 1.32 -11.43
CA PHE A 125 6.11 0.74 -12.12
C PHE A 125 5.86 0.44 -13.61
N SER A 126 4.60 0.39 -14.04
CA SER A 126 4.19 0.43 -15.46
C SER A 126 2.81 1.10 -15.59
N ASP A 127 2.35 1.32 -16.81
CA ASP A 127 1.06 1.97 -17.05
C ASP A 127 -0.10 1.19 -16.42
N GLY A 128 -0.85 1.89 -15.55
CA GLY A 128 -1.96 1.32 -14.79
C GLY A 128 -1.55 0.30 -13.73
N CYS A 129 -0.26 0.05 -13.49
CA CYS A 129 0.21 -0.99 -12.58
C CYS A 129 0.88 -0.42 -11.33
N TYR A 130 0.43 -0.89 -10.17
CA TYR A 130 0.80 -0.34 -8.88
C TYR A 130 1.23 -1.44 -7.90
N LEU A 131 2.32 -1.18 -7.18
CA LEU A 131 2.77 -2.01 -6.06
C LEU A 131 2.56 -1.25 -4.75
N ILE A 132 1.57 -1.65 -3.95
CA ILE A 132 1.30 -1.11 -2.62
C ILE A 132 2.46 -1.46 -1.69
N ILE A 133 3.08 -0.42 -1.13
CA ILE A 133 4.17 -0.53 -0.16
C ILE A 133 3.64 -0.49 1.28
N GLY A 134 2.50 0.18 1.49
CA GLY A 134 1.86 0.30 2.79
C GLY A 134 0.99 1.54 2.87
N GLY A 135 0.56 1.87 4.07
CA GLY A 135 -0.34 2.98 4.31
C GLY A 135 -0.30 3.38 5.77
N TYR A 136 -0.72 4.62 6.05
CA TYR A 136 -0.86 5.07 7.43
C TYR A 136 -1.92 6.16 7.59
N ILE A 137 -2.36 6.32 8.83
CA ILE A 137 -3.21 7.43 9.27
C ILE A 137 -2.29 8.65 9.42
N LYS A 138 -2.37 9.59 8.49
CA LYS A 138 -1.47 10.74 8.51
C LYS A 138 -1.99 11.85 9.40
N LEU A 139 -1.21 12.10 10.44
CA LEU A 139 -1.47 13.14 11.44
C LEU A 139 -0.55 14.36 11.30
N HIS A 140 0.54 14.23 10.55
CA HIS A 140 1.57 15.26 10.41
C HIS A 140 1.64 15.83 9.01
N LYS A 141 2.14 17.07 8.90
CA LYS A 141 2.26 17.78 7.63
C LYS A 141 3.21 17.07 6.66
N THR A 142 4.31 16.49 7.15
CA THR A 142 5.29 15.75 6.33
C THR A 142 5.43 14.29 6.80
N MET A 143 5.95 13.41 5.93
CA MET A 143 6.14 11.99 6.27
C MET A 143 7.28 11.79 7.27
N GLN A 144 8.28 12.68 7.23
CA GLN A 144 9.47 12.68 8.07
C GLN A 144 9.16 12.97 9.55
N GLN A 145 7.97 13.47 9.85
CA GLN A 145 7.51 13.76 11.21
C GLN A 145 6.85 12.55 11.89
N SER A 146 6.58 11.47 11.15
CA SER A 146 5.96 10.24 11.66
C SER A 146 6.90 9.05 11.48
N HIS A 147 6.88 8.13 12.45
CA HIS A 147 7.65 6.89 12.35
C HIS A 147 7.22 6.05 11.14
N GLU A 148 5.91 5.90 10.93
CA GLU A 148 5.29 5.18 9.83
C GLU A 148 5.65 5.81 8.48
N GLY A 149 5.60 7.14 8.39
CA GLY A 149 6.00 7.86 7.19
C GLY A 149 7.48 7.68 6.86
N ILE A 150 8.38 7.69 7.86
CA ILE A 150 9.80 7.39 7.63
C ILE A 150 9.98 5.94 7.15
N GLN A 151 9.25 5.00 7.73
CA GLN A 151 9.33 3.60 7.35
C GLN A 151 8.90 3.41 5.88
N ILE A 152 7.76 3.99 5.48
CA ILE A 152 7.29 3.94 4.09
C ILE A 152 8.30 4.57 3.12
N LEU A 153 8.96 5.68 3.48
CA LEU A 153 10.00 6.28 2.64
C LEU A 153 11.22 5.36 2.46
N ARG A 154 11.60 4.61 3.51
CA ARG A 154 12.66 3.60 3.42
C ARG A 154 12.24 2.45 2.53
N ASP A 155 11.02 1.96 2.71
CA ASP A 155 10.48 0.84 1.93
C ASP A 155 10.35 1.21 0.46
N PHE A 156 9.95 2.44 0.13
CA PHE A 156 10.00 2.97 -1.24
C PHE A 156 11.38 2.85 -1.85
N LYS A 157 12.43 3.30 -1.13
CA LYS A 157 13.80 3.21 -1.64
C LYS A 157 14.22 1.76 -1.84
N ILE A 158 13.96 0.90 -0.86
CA ILE A 158 14.33 -0.52 -0.87
C ILE A 158 13.66 -1.25 -2.04
N TRP A 159 12.36 -1.01 -2.26
CA TRP A 159 11.60 -1.62 -3.35
C TRP A 159 11.97 -1.06 -4.71
N SER A 160 12.15 0.26 -4.86
CA SER A 160 12.63 0.85 -6.11
C SER A 160 14.01 0.30 -6.50
N ASP A 161 14.96 0.23 -5.55
CA ASP A 161 16.29 -0.34 -5.78
C ASP A 161 16.21 -1.82 -6.20
N TYR A 162 15.29 -2.59 -5.60
CA TYR A 162 15.06 -3.98 -5.95
C TYR A 162 14.49 -4.15 -7.36
N LEU A 163 13.42 -3.42 -7.70
CA LEU A 163 12.79 -3.45 -9.02
C LEU A 163 13.79 -3.05 -10.11
N ASN A 164 14.57 -1.98 -9.87
CA ASN A 164 15.66 -1.53 -10.74
C ASN A 164 16.67 -2.67 -11.00
N LYS A 165 17.20 -3.28 -9.93
CA LYS A 165 18.24 -4.31 -10.02
C LYS A 165 17.75 -5.56 -10.76
N LYS A 166 16.46 -5.85 -10.68
CA LYS A 166 15.83 -7.01 -11.33
C LYS A 166 15.31 -6.73 -12.74
N GLY A 167 15.34 -5.48 -13.20
CA GLY A 167 14.77 -5.11 -14.50
C GLY A 167 13.27 -5.35 -14.57
N ILE A 168 12.56 -5.21 -13.44
CA ILE A 168 11.10 -5.35 -13.41
C ILE A 168 10.51 -4.02 -13.83
N ASP A 169 10.02 -3.98 -15.06
CA ASP A 169 9.45 -2.80 -15.73
C ASP A 169 7.95 -2.99 -16.04
N GLY A 170 7.36 -4.13 -15.68
CA GLY A 170 5.97 -4.47 -15.97
C GLY A 170 5.41 -5.59 -15.08
N ALA A 171 4.10 -5.80 -15.20
CA ALA A 171 3.36 -6.82 -14.45
C ALA A 171 3.87 -8.24 -14.75
N PHE A 172 4.25 -8.51 -16.00
CA PHE A 172 4.73 -9.81 -16.45
C PHE A 172 6.02 -10.25 -15.73
N GLU A 173 6.99 -9.35 -15.62
CA GLU A 173 8.27 -9.62 -14.92
C GLU A 173 8.05 -9.82 -13.43
N LEU A 174 7.11 -9.05 -12.84
CA LEU A 174 6.75 -9.19 -11.43
C LEU A 174 6.09 -10.55 -11.15
N VAL A 175 5.13 -10.97 -11.99
CA VAL A 175 4.44 -12.27 -11.88
C VAL A 175 5.40 -13.44 -12.09
N THR A 176 6.35 -13.30 -13.01
CA THR A 176 7.41 -14.30 -13.24
C THR A 176 8.23 -14.48 -11.97
N LEU A 177 8.62 -13.39 -11.31
CA LEU A 177 9.36 -13.43 -10.05
C LEU A 177 8.57 -14.08 -8.90
N ILE A 178 7.26 -13.78 -8.81
CA ILE A 178 6.36 -14.47 -7.86
C ILE A 178 6.39 -15.98 -8.12
N SER A 179 6.20 -16.38 -9.38
CA SER A 179 6.08 -17.79 -9.79
C SER A 179 7.36 -18.59 -9.55
N GLU A 180 8.54 -18.02 -9.86
CA GLU A 180 9.85 -18.64 -9.60
C GLU A 180 10.05 -18.93 -8.11
N LYS A 181 9.67 -17.98 -7.23
CA LYS A 181 9.75 -18.15 -5.78
C LYS A 181 8.83 -19.27 -5.30
N TYR A 182 7.59 -19.33 -5.79
CA TYR A 182 6.65 -20.41 -5.47
C TYR A 182 7.18 -21.79 -5.89
N ASN A 183 7.75 -21.89 -7.09
CA ASN A 183 8.33 -23.15 -7.58
C ASN A 183 9.54 -23.58 -6.74
N TYR A 184 10.44 -22.65 -6.42
CA TYR A 184 11.59 -22.92 -5.55
C TYR A 184 11.17 -23.38 -4.14
N ALA A 185 10.18 -22.72 -3.54
CA ALA A 185 9.64 -23.13 -2.24
C ALA A 185 9.04 -24.53 -2.27
N ARG A 186 8.26 -24.87 -3.31
CA ARG A 186 7.70 -26.22 -3.50
C ARG A 186 8.79 -27.28 -3.66
N GLU A 187 9.84 -27.00 -4.42
CA GLU A 187 10.96 -27.93 -4.57
C GLU A 187 11.68 -28.24 -3.26
N ILE A 188 11.91 -27.23 -2.40
CA ILE A 188 12.49 -27.44 -1.07
C ILE A 188 11.58 -28.28 -0.19
N THR A 189 10.29 -27.94 -0.14
CA THR A 189 9.30 -28.70 0.66
C THR A 189 9.21 -30.15 0.21
N CYS A 190 9.15 -30.41 -1.10
CA CYS A 190 9.16 -31.77 -1.64
C CYS A 190 10.45 -32.52 -1.28
N LYS A 191 11.63 -31.88 -1.41
CA LYS A 191 12.92 -32.50 -1.04
C LYS A 191 13.00 -32.85 0.45
N ARG A 192 12.46 -32.01 1.34
CA ARG A 192 12.41 -32.28 2.78
C ARG A 192 11.51 -33.46 3.14
N ILE A 193 10.32 -33.53 2.53
CA ILE A 193 9.38 -34.64 2.75
C ILE A 193 9.97 -35.97 2.29
N VAL A 194 10.73 -35.98 1.19
CA VAL A 194 11.38 -37.19 0.66
C VAL A 194 12.59 -37.63 1.48
N GLN A 195 13.23 -36.73 2.23
CA GLN A 195 14.37 -37.04 3.11
C GLN A 195 13.96 -37.48 4.52
N GLU A 196 12.70 -37.25 4.91
CA GLU A 196 12.11 -37.67 6.19
C GLU A 196 11.32 -38.99 6.10
N GLN A 197 11.42 -39.71 4.96
CA GLN A 197 10.90 -41.07 4.72
C GLN A 197 12.04 -42.07 4.55
#